data_AF-A0A7C8DLW5-F1
#
_entry.id   AF-A0A7C8DLW5-F1
#
_cell.length_a   1.000
_cell.length_b   1.000
_cell.length_c   1.000
_cell.angle_alpha   90.00
_cell.angle_beta   90.00
_cell.angle_gamma   90.00
#
_symmetry.space_group_name_H-M   'P 1'
#
loop_
_entity.id
_entity.type
_entity.pdbx_description
1 polymer ?
#
loop_
_entity_poly.entity_id
_entity_poly.type
_entity_poly.pdbx_seq_one_letter_code
_entity_poly.pdbx_strand_id
1 'polypeptide(L)'
;MDAPTLVDVAGDETVESQALLHAGRREKMVSHQIRARGITDASVLAAMLRVPRRHFVADRDRDRAHADHPLPIGHGQTISQPYIVALMSELAALDPVIVSACAVPITEGGCNQSVKSLVTSG
;
A
#
# COMPACT_ATOMS: atom_id res chain seq x y z
N MET A 1 -9.00 -43.92 -29.03
CA MET A 1 -7.65 -43.53 -28.58
C MET A 1 -7.51 -42.08 -28.98
N ASP A 2 -8.04 -41.18 -28.17
CA ASP A 2 -7.85 -39.74 -28.36
C ASP A 2 -7.13 -39.23 -27.12
N ALA A 3 -5.88 -38.88 -27.30
CA ALA A 3 -5.07 -38.26 -26.27
C ALA A 3 -5.60 -36.84 -26.03
N PRO A 4 -5.76 -36.39 -24.78
CA PRO A 4 -6.20 -35.02 -24.51
C PRO A 4 -5.07 -34.06 -24.91
N THR A 5 -5.42 -33.09 -25.75
CA THR A 5 -4.56 -31.98 -26.15
C THR A 5 -4.22 -31.11 -24.95
N LEU A 6 -2.92 -30.97 -24.74
CA LEU A 6 -2.23 -30.06 -23.82
C LEU A 6 -2.80 -28.64 -24.00
N VAL A 7 -3.59 -28.17 -23.03
CA VAL A 7 -3.98 -26.76 -22.93
C VAL A 7 -2.76 -25.95 -22.53
N ASP A 8 -2.54 -24.88 -23.27
CA ASP A 8 -1.41 -23.95 -23.22
C ASP A 8 -1.34 -23.23 -21.85
N VAL A 9 -0.42 -23.65 -20.98
CA VAL A 9 -0.11 -23.02 -19.69
C VAL A 9 0.96 -21.94 -19.91
N ALA A 10 0.67 -20.92 -20.72
CA ALA A 10 1.61 -19.82 -21.00
C ALA A 10 1.20 -18.48 -20.33
N GLY A 11 0.04 -18.42 -19.67
CA GLY A 11 -0.50 -17.18 -19.09
C GLY A 11 -0.26 -16.97 -17.59
N ASP A 12 0.14 -18.00 -16.84
CA ASP A 12 0.11 -18.00 -15.37
C ASP A 12 1.48 -17.68 -14.73
N GLU A 13 2.57 -18.15 -15.33
CA GLU A 13 3.94 -18.03 -14.80
C GLU A 13 4.41 -16.57 -14.62
N THR A 14 3.94 -15.65 -15.46
CA THR A 14 4.38 -14.24 -15.41
C THR A 14 3.68 -13.44 -14.32
N VAL A 15 2.41 -13.76 -14.04
CA VAL A 15 1.59 -13.04 -13.05
C VAL A 15 2.03 -13.42 -11.64
N GLU A 16 2.23 -14.71 -11.39
CA GLU A 16 2.71 -15.21 -10.09
C GLU A 16 4.12 -14.66 -9.78
N SER A 17 5.02 -14.65 -10.76
CA SER A 17 6.36 -14.09 -10.63
C SER A 17 6.35 -12.60 -10.25
N GLN A 18 5.49 -11.79 -10.88
CA GLN A 18 5.34 -10.38 -10.50
C GLN A 18 4.74 -10.22 -9.09
N ALA A 19 3.74 -11.02 -8.73
CA ALA A 19 3.14 -10.98 -7.40
C ALA A 19 4.18 -11.26 -6.31
N LEU A 20 5.03 -12.27 -6.51
CA LEU A 20 6.14 -12.64 -5.63
C LEU A 20 7.20 -11.53 -5.54
N LEU A 21 7.62 -10.95 -6.67
CA LEU A 21 8.55 -9.81 -6.69
C LEU A 21 7.99 -8.63 -5.87
N HIS A 22 6.72 -8.29 -6.06
CA HIS A 22 6.07 -7.22 -5.31
C HIS A 22 5.90 -7.55 -3.83
N ALA A 23 5.65 -8.81 -3.47
CA ALA A 23 5.64 -9.25 -2.08
C ALA A 23 7.00 -9.02 -1.42
N GLY A 24 8.10 -9.44 -2.06
CA GLY A 24 9.45 -9.19 -1.57
C GLY A 24 9.79 -7.69 -1.47
N ARG A 25 9.29 -6.84 -2.39
CA ARG A 25 9.46 -5.38 -2.28
C ARG A 25 8.69 -4.79 -1.09
N ARG A 26 7.48 -5.28 -0.80
CA ARG A 26 6.72 -4.87 0.40
C ARG A 26 7.43 -5.28 1.68
N GLU A 27 7.91 -6.50 1.76
CA GLU A 27 8.66 -6.98 2.93
C GLU A 27 9.89 -6.11 3.19
N LYS A 28 10.67 -5.81 2.15
CA LYS A 28 11.83 -4.92 2.26
C LYS A 28 11.46 -3.51 2.70
N MET A 29 10.37 -2.96 2.18
CA MET A 29 9.83 -1.66 2.61
C MET A 29 9.50 -1.69 4.11
N VAL A 30 8.76 -2.70 4.57
CA VAL A 30 8.38 -2.83 5.98
C VAL A 30 9.60 -3.03 6.89
N SER A 31 10.56 -3.87 6.50
CA SER A 31 11.74 -4.16 7.33
C SER A 31 12.72 -2.98 7.40
N HIS A 32 13.07 -2.39 6.26
CA HIS A 32 14.16 -1.40 6.17
C HIS A 32 13.70 0.05 6.29
N GLN A 33 12.46 0.36 5.90
CA GLN A 33 11.97 1.74 5.86
C GLN A 33 10.99 2.05 7.00
N ILE A 34 10.32 1.04 7.57
CA ILE A 34 9.28 1.24 8.60
C ILE A 34 9.80 0.79 9.96
N ARG A 35 10.09 -0.52 10.13
CA ARG A 35 10.57 -1.08 11.40
C ARG A 35 11.90 -0.48 11.84
N ALA A 36 12.83 -0.29 10.90
CA ALA A 36 14.13 0.29 11.19
C ALA A 36 14.06 1.74 11.75
N ARG A 37 12.91 2.40 11.65
CA ARG A 37 12.68 3.77 12.14
C ARG A 37 11.78 3.83 13.38
N GLY A 38 11.54 2.69 14.03
CA GLY A 38 10.92 2.64 15.36
C GLY A 38 9.44 2.29 15.38
N ILE A 39 8.80 2.04 14.24
CA ILE A 39 7.42 1.52 14.22
C ILE A 39 7.44 0.06 14.67
N THR A 40 6.69 -0.24 15.73
CA THR A 40 6.70 -1.55 16.40
C THR A 40 5.32 -2.18 16.55
N ASP A 41 4.26 -1.40 16.36
CA ASP A 41 2.89 -1.91 16.43
C ASP A 41 2.66 -3.05 15.41
N ALA A 42 2.36 -4.25 15.93
CA ALA A 42 2.21 -5.44 15.12
C ALA A 42 1.01 -5.35 14.15
N SER A 43 -0.07 -4.66 14.55
CA SER A 43 -1.26 -4.48 13.72
C SER A 43 -0.98 -3.56 12.54
N VAL A 44 -0.23 -2.48 12.76
CA VAL A 44 0.23 -1.55 11.71
C VAL A 44 1.17 -2.27 10.75
N LEU A 45 2.15 -3.00 11.26
CA LEU A 45 3.10 -3.74 10.42
C LEU A 45 2.40 -4.82 9.57
N ALA A 46 1.44 -5.53 10.15
CA ALA A 46 0.62 -6.51 9.42
C ALA A 46 -0.21 -5.83 8.32
N ALA A 47 -0.82 -4.67 8.59
CA ALA A 47 -1.55 -3.90 7.59
C ALA A 47 -0.66 -3.48 6.42
N MET A 48 0.55 -2.97 6.72
CA MET A 48 1.51 -2.53 5.71
C MET A 48 2.03 -3.70 4.84
N LEU A 49 2.08 -4.92 5.37
CA LEU A 49 2.44 -6.13 4.61
C LEU A 49 1.27 -6.64 3.74
N ARG A 50 0.05 -6.53 4.26
CA ARG A 50 -1.17 -7.06 3.62
C ARG A 50 -1.67 -6.18 2.48
N VAL A 51 -1.60 -4.86 2.61
CA VAL A 51 -2.19 -3.92 1.66
C VAL A 51 -1.22 -3.64 0.50
N PRO A 52 -1.50 -4.07 -0.74
CA PRO A 52 -0.64 -3.83 -1.89
C PRO A 52 -0.72 -2.38 -2.38
N ARG A 53 0.15 -1.51 -1.83
CA ARG A 53 0.27 -0.09 -2.19
C ARG A 53 0.29 0.21 -3.70
N ARG A 54 0.81 -0.72 -4.52
CA ARG A 54 0.87 -0.61 -5.99
C ARG A 54 -0.48 -0.44 -6.68
N HIS A 55 -1.59 -0.82 -6.04
CA HIS A 55 -2.94 -0.67 -6.61
C HIS A 55 -3.51 0.74 -6.43
N PHE A 56 -2.84 1.60 -5.66
CA PHE A 56 -3.27 2.98 -5.38
C PHE A 56 -2.40 4.03 -6.10
N VAL A 57 -1.57 3.61 -7.06
CA VAL A 57 -0.72 4.50 -7.85
C VAL A 57 -0.95 4.26 -9.33
N ALA A 58 -0.62 5.26 -10.16
CA ALA A 58 -0.68 5.11 -11.61
C ALA A 58 0.30 4.03 -12.10
N ASP A 59 0.01 3.43 -13.27
CA ASP A 59 0.79 2.33 -13.83
C ASP A 59 2.28 2.67 -13.99
N ARG A 60 2.58 3.90 -14.43
CA ARG A 60 3.95 4.43 -14.56
C ARG A 60 4.73 4.51 -13.24
N ASP A 61 4.02 4.53 -12.10
CA ASP A 61 4.60 4.71 -10.77
C ASP A 61 4.61 3.39 -9.96
N ARG A 62 4.11 2.26 -10.52
CA ARG A 62 4.05 0.96 -9.84
C ARG A 62 5.42 0.44 -9.39
N ASP A 63 6.48 0.71 -10.16
CA ASP A 63 7.84 0.31 -9.77
C ASP A 63 8.36 1.11 -8.57
N ARG A 64 7.87 2.34 -8.42
CA ARG A 64 8.21 3.25 -7.32
C ARG A 64 7.28 3.09 -6.12
N ALA A 65 6.25 2.24 -6.19
CA ALA A 65 5.21 2.13 -5.17
C ALA A 65 5.72 1.80 -3.75
N HIS A 66 6.91 1.19 -3.62
CA HIS A 66 7.51 0.77 -2.35
C HIS A 66 8.68 1.66 -1.89
N ALA A 67 8.92 2.75 -2.59
CA ALA A 67 9.92 3.73 -2.20
C ALA A 67 9.33 4.68 -1.14
N ASP A 68 10.18 5.16 -0.23
CA ASP A 68 9.75 6.06 0.85
C ASP A 68 9.62 7.53 0.40
N HIS A 69 8.78 7.78 -0.61
CA HIS A 69 8.46 9.13 -1.08
C HIS A 69 7.00 9.25 -1.54
N PRO A 70 6.43 10.46 -1.56
CA PRO A 70 5.07 10.69 -2.06
C PRO A 70 4.96 10.46 -3.57
N LEU A 71 3.87 9.83 -4.02
CA LEU A 71 3.60 9.60 -5.45
C LEU A 71 2.33 10.33 -5.90
N PRO A 72 2.29 10.88 -7.12
CA PRO A 72 1.09 11.51 -7.64
C PRO A 72 0.02 10.46 -7.95
N ILE A 73 -1.23 10.73 -7.54
CA ILE A 73 -2.39 9.85 -7.81
C ILE A 73 -3.42 10.47 -8.75
N GLY A 74 -3.09 11.62 -9.34
CA GLY A 74 -4.00 12.40 -10.19
C GLY A 74 -4.70 13.51 -9.42
N HIS A 75 -5.42 14.38 -10.14
CA HIS A 75 -6.18 15.51 -9.57
C HIS A 75 -5.35 16.43 -8.63
N GLY A 76 -4.06 16.60 -8.92
CA GLY A 76 -3.15 17.37 -8.08
C GLY A 76 -2.89 16.77 -6.69
N GLN A 77 -3.32 15.53 -6.45
CA GLN A 77 -3.17 14.83 -5.16
C GLN A 77 -1.98 13.87 -5.18
N THR A 78 -1.51 13.55 -3.97
CA THR A 78 -0.43 12.59 -3.74
C THR A 78 -0.84 11.55 -2.71
N ILE A 79 -0.32 10.34 -2.84
CA ILE A 79 -0.33 9.35 -1.77
C ILE A 79 0.93 9.55 -0.91
N SER A 80 0.73 9.75 0.39
CA SER A 80 1.79 9.96 1.38
C SER A 80 2.79 8.80 1.41
N GLN A 81 4.06 9.08 1.71
CA GLN A 81 5.11 8.05 1.79
C GLN A 81 4.76 6.93 2.79
N PRO A 82 5.17 5.67 2.53
CA PRO A 82 4.93 4.52 3.39
C PRO A 82 5.22 4.74 4.88
N TYR A 83 6.35 5.37 5.21
CA TYR A 83 6.70 5.61 6.62
C TYR A 83 5.70 6.53 7.33
N ILE A 84 5.28 7.62 6.68
CA ILE A 84 4.35 8.58 7.29
C ILE A 84 2.98 7.93 7.50
N VAL A 85 2.53 7.07 6.58
CA VAL A 85 1.29 6.31 6.75
C VAL A 85 1.39 5.39 7.98
N ALA A 86 2.49 4.66 8.13
CA ALA A 86 2.70 3.78 9.29
C ALA A 86 2.78 4.56 10.61
N LEU A 87 3.54 5.66 10.63
CA LEU A 87 3.67 6.54 11.80
C LEU A 87 2.33 7.11 12.25
N MET A 88 1.54 7.66 11.31
CA MET A 88 0.24 8.24 11.64
C MET A 88 -0.73 7.17 12.13
N SER A 89 -0.63 5.94 11.62
CA SER A 89 -1.47 4.82 12.04
C SER A 89 -1.14 4.37 13.47
N GLU A 90 0.14 4.25 13.80
CA GLU A 90 0.60 3.89 15.16
C GLU A 90 0.21 4.97 16.18
N LEU A 91 0.36 6.25 15.83
CA LEU A 91 0.00 7.37 16.71
C LEU A 91 -1.50 7.50 16.94
N ALA A 92 -2.31 7.17 15.95
CA ALA A 92 -3.76 7.29 16.04
C ALA A 92 -4.43 6.06 16.69
N ALA A 93 -3.65 5.04 17.08
CA ALA A 93 -4.14 3.77 17.62
C ALA A 93 -5.27 3.15 16.76
N LEU A 94 -5.17 3.31 15.44
CA LEU A 94 -6.25 2.95 14.52
C LEU A 94 -6.23 1.46 14.23
N ASP A 95 -7.42 0.86 14.23
CA ASP A 95 -7.63 -0.49 13.71
C ASP A 95 -7.10 -0.60 12.26
N PRO A 96 -6.50 -1.74 11.86
CA PRO A 96 -5.80 -1.92 10.59
C PRO A 96 -6.69 -1.76 9.34
N VAL A 97 -8.01 -1.67 9.52
CA VAL A 97 -8.99 -1.40 8.46
C VAL A 97 -8.87 0.03 7.93
N ILE A 98 -8.49 1.02 8.75
CA ILE A 98 -8.48 2.44 8.34
C ILE A 98 -7.21 2.82 7.57
N VAL A 99 -6.09 2.15 7.81
CA VAL A 99 -4.86 2.30 6.99
C VAL A 99 -5.13 1.95 5.51
N SER A 100 -6.10 1.07 5.28
CA SER A 100 -6.58 0.69 3.95
C SER A 100 -7.57 1.68 3.33
N ALA A 101 -8.18 2.57 4.12
CA ALA A 101 -9.39 3.31 3.76
C ALA A 101 -9.16 4.77 3.34
N CYS A 102 -7.97 5.35 3.52
CA CYS A 102 -7.66 6.67 2.95
C CYS A 102 -7.56 6.68 1.41
N ALA A 103 -7.74 5.53 0.76
CA ALA A 103 -7.89 5.41 -0.69
C ALA A 103 -9.36 5.15 -1.06
N VAL A 104 -10.22 6.16 -0.88
CA VAL A 104 -11.58 6.16 -1.43
C VAL A 104 -11.48 6.34 -2.96
N PRO A 105 -12.19 5.55 -3.78
CA PRO A 105 -12.27 5.81 -5.22
C PRO A 105 -12.82 7.22 -5.49
N ILE A 106 -12.17 7.92 -6.42
CA ILE A 106 -12.48 9.27 -6.91
C ILE A 106 -13.86 9.33 -7.60
N THR A 107 -14.94 9.21 -6.83
CA THR A 107 -16.25 9.72 -7.22
C THR A 107 -16.68 10.68 -6.13
N GLU A 108 -16.52 11.97 -6.45
CA GLU A 108 -17.00 13.14 -5.72
C GLU A 108 -16.19 13.56 -4.47
N GLY A 109 -15.49 14.71 -4.60
CA GLY A 109 -15.05 15.53 -3.47
C GLY A 109 -13.91 14.98 -2.61
N GLY A 110 -12.72 14.80 -3.20
CA GLY A 110 -11.51 14.37 -2.48
C GLY A 110 -11.06 15.35 -1.39
N CYS A 111 -11.33 15.01 -0.13
CA CYS A 111 -10.86 15.74 1.04
C CYS A 111 -9.46 15.22 1.46
N ASN A 112 -8.42 15.99 1.16
CA ASN A 112 -7.14 15.96 1.87
C ASN A 112 -7.13 17.04 2.99
N GLN A 113 -8.26 17.28 3.67
CA GLN A 113 -8.23 18.15 4.85
C GLN A 113 -7.64 17.38 6.03
N SER A 114 -6.43 17.81 6.39
CA SER A 114 -6.09 18.13 7.76
C SER A 114 -6.27 17.01 8.81
N VAL A 115 -5.13 16.46 9.27
CA VAL A 115 -4.92 16.05 10.67
C VAL A 115 -4.97 17.26 11.62
N LYS A 116 -5.96 18.14 11.47
CA LYS A 116 -6.12 19.39 12.23
C LYS A 116 -7.54 19.54 12.74
N SER A 117 -8.04 18.50 13.42
CA SER A 117 -9.08 18.64 14.46
C SER A 117 -9.30 17.28 15.12
N LEU A 118 -8.44 16.88 16.06
CA LEU A 118 -8.84 15.94 17.11
C LEU A 118 -7.89 16.02 18.32
N VAL A 119 -7.62 17.24 18.79
CA VAL A 119 -7.14 17.50 20.17
C VAL A 119 -7.79 18.80 20.66
N THR A 120 -9.11 18.78 20.85
CA THR A 120 -9.82 19.68 21.79
C THR A 120 -11.27 19.22 21.96
N SER A 121 -11.48 18.23 22.81
CA SER A 121 -12.61 18.23 23.74
C SER A 121 -12.32 17.24 24.86
N GLY A 122 -11.83 17.81 25.94
CA GLY A 122 -11.59 17.26 27.26
C GLY A 122 -11.40 18.46 28.18
#